data_AF-S7NAL4-F1
#
_entry.id   AF-S7NAL4-F1
#
_cell.length_a   1.000
_cell.length_b   1.000
_cell.length_c   1.000
_cell.angle_alpha   90.00
_cell.angle_beta   90.00
_cell.angle_gamma   90.00
#
_symmetry.space_group_name_H-M   'P 1'
#
loop_
_entity.id
_entity.type
_entity.pdbx_description
1 polymer ?
#
loop_
_entity_poly.entity_id
_entity_poly.type
_entity_poly.pdbx_seq_one_letter_code
_entity_poly.pdbx_strand_id
1 'polypeptide(L)'
;MISCITCRDQSNVRRMHTAVKLNEVIVTRSHDARLVLLNMPGPPKNSEGDENYMEFLEVLTEGLERVLLVRGGGREVITIYS
;
A
#
# COMPACT_ATOMS: atom_id res chain seq x y z
N MET A 1 33.34 1.91 -11.73
CA MET A 1 32.26 2.87 -11.39
C MET A 1 30.91 2.34 -11.93
N ILE A 2 30.49 1.13 -11.55
CA ILE A 2 29.21 0.52 -12.01
C ILE A 2 28.41 -0.10 -10.83
N SER A 3 28.95 -0.08 -9.61
CA SER A 3 28.34 -0.79 -8.47
C SER A 3 27.36 0.04 -7.63
N CYS A 4 27.06 1.31 -7.96
CA CYS A 4 26.27 2.18 -7.08
C CYS A 4 24.86 2.51 -7.57
N ILE A 5 24.43 2.04 -8.75
CA ILE A 5 23.08 2.34 -9.28
C ILE A 5 22.04 1.30 -8.82
N THR A 6 22.45 0.08 -8.45
CA THR A 6 21.52 -1.02 -8.12
C THR A 6 21.02 -1.06 -6.67
N CYS A 7 21.57 -0.25 -5.76
CA CYS A 7 21.20 -0.29 -4.34
C CYS A 7 19.92 0.49 -4.00
N ARG A 8 19.56 1.51 -4.80
CA ARG A 8 18.33 2.31 -4.55
C ARG A 8 17.06 1.53 -4.89
N ASP A 9 17.11 0.68 -5.91
CA ASP A 9 15.89 0.11 -6.49
C ASP A 9 15.43 -1.23 -5.89
N GLN A 10 16.32 -2.03 -5.30
CA GLN A 10 15.91 -3.32 -4.70
C GLN A 10 14.82 -3.16 -3.63
N SER A 11 14.83 -2.04 -2.88
CA SER A 11 13.81 -1.77 -1.88
C SER A 11 12.44 -1.44 -2.49
N ASN A 12 12.43 -0.74 -3.63
CA ASN A 12 11.24 -0.43 -4.41
C ASN A 12 10.66 -1.71 -5.03
N VAL A 13 11.50 -2.53 -5.66
CA VAL A 13 11.11 -3.82 -6.25
C VAL A 13 10.49 -4.76 -5.20
N ARG A 14 11.09 -4.83 -4.01
CA ARG A 14 10.55 -5.65 -2.91
C ARG A 14 9.19 -5.14 -2.42
N ARG A 15 9.00 -3.82 -2.35
CA ARG A 15 7.72 -3.21 -1.96
C ARG A 15 6.65 -3.47 -3.01
N MET A 16 6.96 -3.24 -4.28
CA MET A 16 6.04 -3.52 -5.40
C MET A 16 5.61 -5.00 -5.44
N HIS A 17 6.55 -5.92 -5.30
CA HIS A 17 6.23 -7.35 -5.26
C HIS A 17 5.35 -7.73 -4.04
N THR A 18 5.44 -6.97 -2.94
CA THR A 18 4.53 -7.15 -1.80
C THR A 18 3.14 -6.60 -2.11
N ALA A 19 3.02 -5.47 -2.79
CA ALA A 19 1.74 -4.90 -3.22
C ALA A 19 0.96 -5.89 -4.09
N VAL A 20 1.61 -6.46 -5.10
CA VAL A 20 0.99 -7.43 -6.02
C VAL A 20 0.45 -8.64 -5.26
N LYS A 21 1.27 -9.26 -4.40
CA LYS A 21 0.85 -10.43 -3.62
C LYS A 21 -0.28 -10.12 -2.64
N LEU A 22 -0.28 -8.93 -2.04
CA LEU A 22 -1.37 -8.51 -1.17
C LEU A 22 -2.65 -8.30 -1.98
N ASN A 23 -2.55 -7.63 -3.12
CA ASN A 23 -3.69 -7.36 -3.99
C ASN A 23 -4.34 -8.66 -4.48
N GLU A 24 -3.54 -9.64 -4.93
CA GLU A 24 -4.04 -10.96 -5.36
C GLU A 24 -4.95 -11.60 -4.30
N VAL A 25 -4.55 -11.57 -3.04
CA VAL A 25 -5.32 -12.14 -1.94
C VAL A 25 -6.58 -11.30 -1.64
N ILE A 26 -6.45 -9.97 -1.65
CA ILE A 26 -7.57 -9.05 -1.37
C ILE A 26 -8.65 -9.21 -2.43
N VAL A 27 -8.28 -9.17 -3.71
CA VAL A 27 -9.21 -9.35 -4.84
C VAL A 27 -9.85 -10.73 -4.77
N THR A 28 -9.07 -11.80 -4.59
CA THR A 28 -9.62 -13.17 -4.51
C THR A 28 -10.67 -13.34 -3.41
N ARG A 29 -10.56 -12.60 -2.30
CA ARG A 29 -11.46 -12.71 -1.15
C ARG A 29 -12.56 -11.65 -1.10
N SER A 30 -12.35 -10.52 -1.76
CA SER A 30 -13.14 -9.29 -1.55
C SER A 30 -13.67 -8.70 -2.86
N HIS A 31 -13.57 -9.42 -3.99
CA HIS A 31 -14.06 -8.98 -5.29
C HIS A 31 -15.54 -8.54 -5.25
N ASP A 32 -16.40 -9.29 -4.56
CA ASP A 32 -17.84 -9.00 -4.47
C ASP A 32 -18.19 -8.07 -3.29
N ALA A 33 -17.19 -7.53 -2.60
CA ALA A 33 -17.43 -6.60 -1.49
C ALA A 33 -17.91 -5.24 -2.02
N ARG A 34 -18.91 -4.66 -1.35
CA ARG A 34 -19.41 -3.31 -1.68
C ARG A 34 -18.43 -2.20 -1.32
N LEU A 35 -17.53 -2.46 -0.37
CA LEU A 35 -16.49 -1.54 0.09
C LEU A 35 -15.38 -2.36 0.74
N VAL A 36 -14.13 -2.08 0.39
CA VAL A 36 -12.94 -2.66 1.01
C VAL A 36 -12.22 -1.58 1.82
N LEU A 37 -12.06 -1.83 3.12
CA LEU A 37 -11.29 -0.97 4.02
C LEU A 37 -9.87 -1.52 4.10
N LEU A 38 -8.89 -0.74 3.64
CA LEU A 38 -7.48 -1.10 3.71
C LEU A 38 -6.70 -0.07 4.52
N ASN A 39 -5.62 -0.51 5.16
CA ASN A 39 -4.73 0.40 5.85
C ASN A 39 -3.89 1.19 4.83
N MET A 40 -3.87 2.51 4.95
CA MET A 40 -3.00 3.34 4.12
C MET A 40 -1.54 3.19 4.62
N PRO A 41 -0.59 2.83 3.74
CA PRO A 41 0.82 2.76 4.09
C PRO A 41 1.40 4.13 4.49
N GLY A 42 2.56 4.10 5.16
CA GLY A 42 3.39 5.28 5.46
C GLY A 42 3.79 6.05 4.20
N PRO A 43 3.56 7.37 4.05
CA PRO A 43 4.20 8.09 2.97
C PRO A 43 5.73 7.99 3.15
N PRO A 44 6.48 8.04 2.06
CA PRO A 44 7.93 8.06 2.12
C PRO A 44 8.40 9.28 2.91
N LYS A 45 9.55 9.17 3.58
CA LYS A 45 10.16 10.30 4.30
C LYS A 45 10.78 11.34 3.36
N ASN A 46 11.03 10.95 2.11
CA ASN A 46 11.72 11.75 1.11
C ASN A 46 10.80 11.91 -0.10
N SER A 47 10.73 13.12 -0.67
CA SER A 47 9.91 13.44 -1.84
C SER A 47 10.30 12.68 -3.11
N GLU A 48 11.55 12.19 -3.21
CA GLU A 48 11.99 11.32 -4.31
C GLU A 48 11.23 9.97 -4.36
N GLY A 49 10.55 9.59 -3.27
CA GLY A 49 9.76 8.36 -3.19
C GLY A 49 8.27 8.53 -3.49
N ASP A 50 7.80 9.76 -3.77
CA ASP A 50 6.38 10.06 -3.91
C ASP A 50 5.77 9.34 -5.13
N GLU A 51 6.51 9.28 -6.25
CA GLU A 51 6.09 8.55 -7.46
C GLU A 51 5.92 7.04 -7.18
N ASN A 52 6.94 6.40 -6.61
CA ASN A 52 6.89 4.98 -6.25
C ASN A 52 5.81 4.67 -5.20
N TYR A 53 5.50 5.63 -4.34
CA TYR A 53 4.44 5.49 -3.35
C TYR A 53 3.05 5.51 -4.00
N MET A 54 2.82 6.42 -4.95
CA MET A 54 1.59 6.45 -5.73
C MET A 54 1.43 5.19 -6.58
N GLU A 55 2.51 4.74 -7.24
CA GLU A 55 2.51 3.50 -8.03
C GLU A 55 2.19 2.27 -7.16
N PHE A 56 2.76 2.20 -5.96
CA PHE A 56 2.45 1.14 -4.99
C PHE A 56 0.96 1.12 -4.60
N LEU A 57 0.35 2.29 -4.38
CA LEU A 57 -1.07 2.38 -4.02
C LEU A 57 -1.99 1.98 -5.16
N GLU A 58 -1.63 2.32 -6.39
CA GLU A 58 -2.35 1.92 -7.59
C GLU A 58 -2.36 0.39 -7.73
N VAL A 59 -1.19 -0.25 -7.66
CA VAL A 59 -1.07 -1.72 -7.73
C VAL A 59 -1.79 -2.43 -6.58
N LEU A 60 -1.78 -1.85 -5.37
CA LEU A 60 -2.46 -2.44 -4.21
C LEU A 60 -3.99 -2.43 -4.34
N THR A 61 -4.55 -1.48 -5.08
CA THR A 61 -6.01 -1.27 -5.18
C THR A 61 -6.58 -1.63 -6.55
N GLU A 62 -5.73 -2.10 -7.46
CA GLU A 62 -6.11 -2.55 -8.79
C GLU A 62 -7.13 -3.69 -8.72
N GLY A 63 -8.23 -3.57 -9.47
CA GLY A 63 -9.28 -4.59 -9.52
C GLY A 63 -10.31 -4.51 -8.39
N LEU A 64 -10.29 -3.46 -7.56
CA LEU A 64 -11.30 -3.19 -6.53
C LEU A 64 -12.16 -1.99 -6.92
N GLU A 65 -13.49 -2.14 -6.86
CA GLU A 65 -14.44 -1.09 -7.30
C GLU A 65 -14.50 0.09 -6.31
N ARG A 66 -14.49 -0.21 -5.01
CA ARG A 66 -14.64 0.78 -3.93
C ARG A 66 -13.69 0.46 -2.79
N VAL A 67 -12.66 1.28 -2.64
CA VAL A 67 -11.65 1.14 -1.58
C VAL A 67 -11.61 2.41 -0.74
N LEU A 68 -11.59 2.25 0.58
CA LEU A 68 -11.30 3.34 1.51
C LEU A 68 -9.99 3.02 2.23
N LEU A 69 -8.97 3.83 1.96
CA LEU A 69 -7.69 3.77 2.65
C LEU A 69 -7.77 4.52 3.97
N VAL A 70 -7.62 3.79 5.09
CA VAL A 70 -7.72 4.34 6.44
C VAL A 70 -6.35 4.39 7.08
N ARG A 71 -6.02 5.51 7.72
CA ARG A 71 -4.83 5.65 8.54
C ARG A 71 -5.13 6.33 9.84
N GLY A 72 -4.68 5.69 10.91
CA GLY A 72 -4.77 6.30 12.21
C GLY A 72 -3.67 7.33 12.49
N GLY A 73 -4.01 8.31 13.31
CA GLY A 73 -3.08 9.30 13.85
C GLY A 73 -2.15 8.76 14.94
N GLY A 74 -2.31 7.48 15.33
CA GLY A 74 -1.46 6.81 16.34
C GLY A 74 -1.77 7.21 17.78
N ARG A 75 -2.83 7.99 17.98
CA ARG A 75 -3.36 8.39 19.29
C ARG A 75 -4.80 7.92 19.50
N GLU A 76 -5.31 7.09 18.60
CA GLU A 76 -6.66 6.55 18.73
C GLU A 76 -6.69 5.51 19.84
N VAL A 77 -7.62 5.69 20.78
CA VAL A 77 -7.91 4.72 21.83
C VAL A 77 -9.37 4.35 21.71
N ILE A 78 -9.65 3.07 21.42
CA ILE A 78 -11.01 2.55 21.40
C ILE A 78 -11.32 2.02 22.80
N THR A 79 -12.00 2.82 23.62
CA THR A 79 -12.35 2.47 25.01
C THR A 79 -13.74 1.90 25.16
N ILE A 80 -14.57 1.98 24.12
CA ILE A 80 -15.95 1.49 24.12
C ILE A 80 -16.24 0.89 22.74
N TYR A 81 -16.80 -0.32 22.73
CA TYR A 81 -17.42 -0.91 21.55
C TYR A 81 -18.93 -0.87 21.81
N SER A 82 -19.64 -0.04 21.04
CA SER A 82 -21.11 0.06 21.10
C SER A 82 -21.77 -1.10 20.38
#